data_AF-A0A150GYF6-F1
#
_entry.id   AF-A0A150GYF6-F1
#
_cell.length_a   1.000
_cell.length_b   1.000
_cell.length_c   1.000
_cell.angle_alpha   90.00
_cell.angle_beta   90.00
_cell.angle_gamma   90.00
#
_symmetry.space_group_name_H-M   'P 1'
#
loop_
_entity.id
_entity.type
_entity.pdbx_description
1 polymer ?
#
loop_
_entity_poly.entity_id
_entity_poly.type
_entity_poly.pdbx_seq_one_letter_code
_entity_poly.pdbx_strand_id
1 'polypeptide(L)'
;MQPSLARVWPELPPEIAEHIARSLKRIEVATSFRLINKAAAAQFRGPEYTTIRLSQPVSPYAFAAHWLAPGATRGLTREQRVQLLCLTAASGVVANLEAAQQAAGCLLTHAVFEAAASAGQLDSCRWLRDQECPLSEVYGHESGLLAAAAGGGHQHVCEWLLSLNVSFEPYRLNSAAGAAHGGHVDLMEWLLKRMPSCGRGGSVLVSVAHGCDLATLQGLQLRWERLQPKDKAAALAAAAGSPKPDWAAKVEWLEAQGCPWNAEVAKAAASCPAAAAADAPARLAWLRGRGFKLTRDSVWGAAESGNLPALQYLLVEASVQPGSDRDAGEPAALAARGGHLAALQALHAAGWPVNINSAGRRAARGGHLHVLAWLVQALGAEAVRLDARLFGEAARSGSVQLMAWLRERGCPWSSSAFTGAAESGCEAAMEWLA
;
A
#
# COMPACT_ATOMS: atom_id res chain seq x y z
N MET A 1 29.76 7.18 45.24
CA MET A 1 28.54 7.95 44.90
C MET A 1 28.60 8.28 43.42
N GLN A 2 27.93 7.50 42.57
CA GLN A 2 27.70 7.92 41.19
C GLN A 2 26.68 9.06 41.21
N PRO A 3 26.97 10.24 40.60
CA PRO A 3 25.95 11.25 40.44
C PRO A 3 24.88 10.68 39.52
N SER A 4 23.61 10.71 39.95
CA SER A 4 22.52 10.25 39.10
C SER A 4 22.45 11.15 37.87
N LEU A 5 22.64 10.56 36.69
CA LEU A 5 22.50 11.23 35.38
C LEU A 5 21.16 11.97 35.25
N ALA A 6 20.15 11.60 36.05
CA ALA A 6 18.85 12.25 36.14
C ALA A 6 18.88 13.72 36.61
N ARG A 7 19.93 14.19 37.32
CA ARG A 7 19.99 15.57 37.85
C ARG A 7 20.55 16.61 36.87
N VAL A 8 21.25 16.22 35.81
CA VAL A 8 21.97 17.17 34.93
C VAL A 8 21.08 17.74 33.82
N TRP A 9 20.11 16.95 33.34
CA TRP A 9 19.29 17.30 32.17
C TRP A 9 18.31 18.47 32.34
N PRO A 10 17.71 18.74 33.51
CA PRO A 10 16.81 19.88 33.69
C PRO A 10 17.51 21.25 33.56
N GLU A 11 18.84 21.30 33.68
CA GLU A 11 19.65 22.52 33.67
C GLU A 11 20.42 22.72 32.36
N LEU A 12 20.21 21.86 31.34
CA LEU A 12 20.92 21.98 30.08
C LEU A 12 20.44 23.24 29.32
N PRO A 13 21.35 24.17 28.96
CA PRO A 13 21.02 25.29 28.09
C PRO A 13 20.48 24.79 26.74
N PRO A 14 19.50 25.50 26.14
CA PRO A 14 18.87 25.10 24.89
C PRO A 14 19.87 24.93 23.74
N GLU A 15 20.97 25.68 23.75
CA GLU A 15 22.04 25.58 22.74
C GLU A 15 22.81 24.25 22.83
N ILE A 16 23.04 23.75 24.06
CA ILE A 16 23.70 22.47 24.28
C ILE A 16 22.75 21.32 23.92
N ALA A 17 21.46 21.46 24.26
CA ALA A 17 20.44 20.50 23.89
C ALA A 17 20.29 20.37 22.36
N GLU A 18 20.36 21.49 21.63
CA GLU A 18 20.41 21.48 20.16
C GLU A 18 21.68 20.81 19.62
N HIS A 19 22.83 21.07 20.23
CA HIS A 19 24.09 20.47 19.79
C HIS A 19 24.09 18.94 19.96
N ILE A 20 23.55 18.45 21.08
CA ILE A 20 23.35 17.02 21.31
C ILE A 20 22.34 16.45 20.30
N ALA A 21 21.20 17.11 20.09
CA ALA A 21 20.19 16.67 19.13
C ALA A 21 20.70 16.62 17.68
N ARG A 22 21.59 17.54 17.27
CA ARG A 22 22.27 17.51 15.96
C ARG A 22 23.24 16.33 15.82
N SER A 23 23.75 15.83 16.93
CA SER A 23 24.68 14.69 16.97
C SER A 23 23.96 13.33 17.02
N LEU A 24 22.65 13.34 17.29
CA LEU A 24 21.80 12.15 17.32
C LEU A 24 21.05 11.97 16.00
N LYS A 25 20.65 10.73 15.70
CA LYS A 25 19.69 10.50 14.61
C LYS A 25 18.34 11.09 15.02
N ARG A 26 17.57 11.61 14.05
CA ARG A 26 16.23 12.19 14.32
C ARG A 26 15.32 11.27 15.12
N ILE A 27 15.38 9.96 14.86
CA ILE A 27 14.60 8.96 15.59
C ILE A 27 15.04 8.82 17.05
N GLU A 28 16.32 8.97 17.36
CA GLU A 28 16.85 8.92 18.74
C GLU A 28 16.45 10.18 19.52
N VAL A 29 16.39 11.32 18.83
CA VAL A 29 15.82 12.55 19.42
C VAL A 29 14.35 12.32 19.77
N ALA A 30 13.56 11.75 18.85
CA ALA A 30 12.13 11.53 19.03
C ALA A 30 11.79 10.51 20.13
N THR A 31 12.55 9.41 20.20
CA THR A 31 12.27 8.25 21.06
C THR A 31 12.98 8.27 22.41
N SER A 32 14.06 9.03 22.55
CA SER A 32 14.87 9.07 23.77
C SER A 32 15.04 10.49 24.27
N PHE A 33 15.71 11.37 23.50
CA PHE A 33 16.12 12.70 23.98
C PHE A 33 14.93 13.57 24.41
N ARG A 34 13.86 13.57 23.60
CA ARG A 34 12.62 14.30 23.88
C ARG A 34 11.91 13.80 25.15
N LEU A 35 12.09 12.54 25.53
CA LEU A 35 11.41 11.92 26.66
C LEU A 35 12.15 12.13 28.00
N ILE A 36 13.35 12.73 27.97
CA ILE A 36 14.18 12.91 29.18
C ILE A 36 13.55 13.92 30.16
N ASN A 37 12.98 15.03 29.67
CA ASN A 37 12.30 16.01 30.52
C ASN A 37 11.32 16.92 29.74
N LYS A 38 10.55 17.74 30.48
CA LYS A 38 9.56 18.68 29.90
C LYS A 38 10.17 19.77 29.02
N ALA A 39 11.39 20.22 29.30
CA ALA A 39 12.07 21.26 28.53
C ALA A 39 12.51 20.75 27.15
N ALA A 40 13.13 19.55 27.09
CA ALA A 40 13.43 18.85 25.84
C ALA A 40 12.14 18.54 25.06
N ALA A 41 11.10 18.08 25.74
CA ALA A 41 9.78 17.88 25.12
C ALA A 41 9.15 19.19 24.59
N ALA A 42 9.51 20.34 25.16
CA ALA A 42 9.05 21.65 24.69
C ALA A 42 9.83 22.17 23.50
N GLN A 43 11.14 21.94 23.50
CA GLN A 43 12.05 22.39 22.46
C GLN A 43 11.91 21.56 21.16
N PHE A 44 11.71 20.25 21.28
CA PHE A 44 11.60 19.33 20.13
C PHE A 44 10.15 18.89 19.86
N ARG A 45 9.25 19.87 19.67
CA ARG A 45 7.82 19.63 19.36
C ARG A 45 7.51 19.48 17.87
N GLY A 46 8.45 19.82 17.00
CA GLY A 46 8.25 19.74 15.56
C GLY A 46 7.88 18.32 15.09
N PRO A 47 7.12 18.18 13.99
CA PRO A 47 6.76 16.88 13.41
C PRO A 47 7.98 16.00 13.12
N GLU A 48 9.13 16.59 12.81
CA GLU A 48 10.41 15.92 12.58
C GLU A 48 11.00 15.22 13.82
N TYR A 49 10.57 15.61 15.03
CA TYR A 49 10.98 15.02 16.31
C TYR A 49 9.84 14.32 17.05
N THR A 50 8.64 14.28 16.47
CA THR A 50 7.45 13.64 17.06
C THR A 50 6.87 12.54 16.18
N THR A 51 7.19 12.51 14.88
CA THR A 51 6.72 11.48 13.96
C THR A 51 7.73 10.35 13.86
N ILE A 52 7.31 9.13 14.23
CA ILE A 52 8.10 7.91 14.10
C ILE A 52 7.64 7.17 12.83
N ARG A 53 8.57 6.88 11.92
CA ARG A 53 8.33 6.03 10.75
C ARG A 53 8.70 4.60 11.09
N LEU A 54 7.71 3.73 11.23
CA LEU A 54 7.92 2.32 11.61
C LEU A 54 8.71 1.51 10.56
N SER A 55 8.74 1.97 9.30
CA SER A 55 9.59 1.40 8.24
C SER A 55 11.06 1.77 8.33
N GLN A 56 11.46 2.56 9.32
CA GLN A 56 12.84 2.89 9.60
C GLN A 56 13.26 2.28 10.94
N PRO A 57 14.56 2.00 11.15
CA PRO A 57 15.03 1.46 12.42
C PRO A 57 14.63 2.32 13.62
N VAL A 58 13.90 1.72 14.56
CA VAL A 58 13.52 2.32 15.84
C VAL A 58 14.23 1.54 16.97
N SER A 59 14.60 2.23 18.05
CA SER A 59 15.17 1.59 19.24
C SER A 59 14.26 0.47 19.77
N PRO A 60 14.76 -0.77 19.95
CA PRO A 60 13.96 -1.89 20.45
C PRO A 60 13.29 -1.65 21.79
N TYR A 61 13.98 -0.96 22.68
CA TYR A 61 13.42 -0.60 23.99
C TYR A 61 12.19 0.32 23.84
N ALA A 62 12.32 1.39 23.05
CA ALA A 62 11.22 2.35 22.86
C ALA A 62 10.05 1.73 22.09
N PHE A 63 10.34 0.88 21.10
CA PHE A 63 9.33 0.16 20.34
C PHE A 63 8.53 -0.78 21.23
N ALA A 64 9.22 -1.64 21.99
CA ALA A 64 8.59 -2.59 22.92
C ALA A 64 7.77 -1.88 24.00
N ALA A 65 8.31 -0.80 24.60
CA ALA A 65 7.60 -0.02 25.61
C ALA A 65 6.27 0.56 25.10
N HIS A 66 6.16 0.85 23.80
CA HIS A 66 4.93 1.33 23.20
C HIS A 66 3.98 0.19 22.79
N TRP A 67 4.46 -0.78 22.02
CA TRP A 67 3.61 -1.77 21.37
C TRP A 67 3.25 -2.98 22.24
N LEU A 68 4.07 -3.32 23.23
CA LEU A 68 3.75 -4.37 24.21
C LEU A 68 2.95 -3.82 25.40
N ALA A 69 2.68 -2.51 25.45
CA ALA A 69 1.80 -1.95 26.47
C ALA A 69 0.38 -2.53 26.32
N PRO A 70 -0.31 -2.89 27.42
CA PRO A 70 -1.65 -3.44 27.37
C PRO A 70 -2.60 -2.52 26.58
N GLY A 71 -3.20 -3.07 25.53
CA GLY A 71 -4.16 -2.37 24.70
C GLY A 71 -3.59 -1.52 23.56
N ALA A 72 -2.28 -1.52 23.33
CA ALA A 72 -1.65 -0.73 22.25
C ALA A 72 -2.24 -0.99 20.85
N THR A 73 -2.68 -2.23 20.59
CA THR A 73 -3.25 -2.65 19.30
C THR A 73 -4.78 -2.76 19.32
N ARG A 74 -5.46 -2.50 20.46
CA ARG A 74 -6.93 -2.65 20.60
C ARG A 74 -7.73 -1.76 19.65
N GLY A 75 -7.19 -0.58 19.31
CA GLY A 75 -7.83 0.36 18.38
C GLY A 75 -7.55 0.09 16.90
N LEU A 76 -6.67 -0.86 16.59
CA LEU A 76 -6.23 -1.10 15.21
C LEU A 76 -7.12 -2.12 14.52
N THR A 77 -7.45 -1.89 13.25
CA THR A 77 -8.08 -2.89 12.38
C THR A 77 -7.09 -4.01 12.04
N ARG A 78 -7.59 -5.16 11.56
CA ARG A 78 -6.75 -6.27 11.07
C ARG A 78 -5.74 -5.79 10.02
N GLU A 79 -6.20 -4.94 9.08
CA GLU A 79 -5.35 -4.37 8.04
C GLU A 79 -4.25 -3.49 8.63
N GLN A 80 -4.57 -2.64 9.62
CA GLN A 80 -3.58 -1.82 10.31
C GLN A 80 -2.56 -2.65 11.12
N ARG A 81 -2.98 -3.76 11.72
CA ARG A 81 -2.07 -4.67 12.45
C ARG A 81 -1.14 -5.43 11.50
N VAL A 82 -1.65 -5.87 10.34
CA VAL A 82 -0.78 -6.41 9.27
C VAL A 82 0.18 -5.34 8.76
N GLN A 83 -0.28 -4.09 8.57
CA GLN A 83 0.58 -2.99 8.16
C GLN A 83 1.67 -2.67 9.20
N LEU A 84 1.36 -2.74 10.49
CA LEU A 84 2.35 -2.63 11.56
C LEU A 84 3.46 -3.69 11.40
N LEU A 85 3.10 -4.95 11.15
CA LEU A 85 4.07 -6.01 10.89
C LEU A 85 4.89 -5.74 9.63
N CYS A 86 4.25 -5.38 8.51
CA CYS A 86 4.93 -5.07 7.25
C CYS A 86 5.93 -3.93 7.39
N LEU A 87 5.53 -2.81 8.01
CA LEU A 87 6.42 -1.67 8.24
C LEU A 87 7.58 -2.06 9.15
N THR A 88 7.31 -2.79 10.22
CA THR A 88 8.36 -3.20 11.16
C THR A 88 9.34 -4.18 10.50
N ALA A 89 8.86 -5.10 9.67
CA ALA A 89 9.69 -6.03 8.92
C ALA A 89 10.60 -5.29 7.91
N ALA A 90 10.05 -4.29 7.23
CA ALA A 90 10.78 -3.39 6.33
C ALA A 90 11.84 -2.51 7.04
N SER A 91 11.76 -2.34 8.37
CA SER A 91 12.76 -1.59 9.14
C SER A 91 14.09 -2.31 9.34
N GLY A 92 14.11 -3.64 9.24
CA GLY A 92 15.30 -4.47 9.48
C GLY A 92 15.61 -4.77 10.94
N VAL A 93 14.83 -4.25 11.89
CA VAL A 93 15.08 -4.47 13.32
C VAL A 93 14.29 -5.70 13.80
N VAL A 94 14.93 -6.87 13.79
CA VAL A 94 14.29 -8.16 14.15
C VAL A 94 13.64 -8.12 15.53
N ALA A 95 14.28 -7.52 16.54
CA ALA A 95 13.69 -7.39 17.88
C ALA A 95 12.37 -6.59 17.89
N ASN A 96 12.21 -5.60 17.00
CA ASN A 96 10.95 -4.88 16.86
C ASN A 96 9.91 -5.76 16.18
N LEU A 97 10.31 -6.55 15.19
CA LEU A 97 9.41 -7.44 14.47
C LEU A 97 8.86 -8.53 15.40
N GLU A 98 9.69 -9.09 16.29
CA GLU A 98 9.27 -9.99 17.36
C GLU A 98 8.23 -9.33 18.29
N ALA A 99 8.53 -8.13 18.79
CA ALA A 99 7.61 -7.39 19.65
C ALA A 99 6.30 -7.04 18.91
N ALA A 100 6.37 -6.70 17.62
CA ALA A 100 5.22 -6.42 16.80
C ALA A 100 4.36 -7.67 16.56
N GLN A 101 4.98 -8.84 16.32
CA GLN A 101 4.28 -10.12 16.15
C GLN A 101 3.53 -10.51 17.43
N GLN A 102 4.14 -10.30 18.61
CA GLN A 102 3.48 -10.50 19.89
C GLN A 102 2.30 -9.52 20.09
N ALA A 103 2.47 -8.25 19.72
CA ALA A 103 1.45 -7.21 19.91
C ALA A 103 0.28 -7.28 18.91
N ALA A 104 0.53 -7.73 17.68
CA ALA A 104 -0.42 -7.61 16.57
C ALA A 104 -1.62 -8.58 16.68
N GLY A 105 -1.48 -9.69 17.42
CA GLY A 105 -2.55 -10.69 17.58
C GLY A 105 -3.01 -11.33 16.26
N CYS A 106 -2.22 -11.21 15.18
CA CYS A 106 -2.51 -11.83 13.89
C CYS A 106 -1.30 -12.62 13.38
N LEU A 107 -1.59 -13.64 12.56
CA LEU A 107 -0.56 -14.50 11.99
C LEU A 107 0.36 -13.71 11.05
N LEU A 108 1.62 -14.12 10.98
CA LEU A 108 2.54 -13.68 9.95
C LEU A 108 1.97 -14.08 8.58
N THR A 109 1.92 -13.12 7.67
CA THR A 109 1.39 -13.33 6.32
C THR A 109 2.49 -13.15 5.28
N HIS A 110 2.28 -13.69 4.09
CA HIS A 110 3.16 -13.47 2.93
C HIS A 110 3.50 -11.98 2.74
N ALA A 111 2.54 -11.06 2.95
CA ALA A 111 2.75 -9.62 2.82
C ALA A 111 3.84 -9.07 3.76
N VAL A 112 3.98 -9.64 4.96
CA VAL A 112 5.03 -9.23 5.93
C VAL A 112 6.41 -9.61 5.40
N PHE A 113 6.52 -10.80 4.81
CA PHE A 113 7.74 -11.28 4.18
C PHE A 113 8.07 -10.48 2.91
N GLU A 114 7.07 -10.24 2.08
CA GLU A 114 7.22 -9.41 0.89
C GLU A 114 7.72 -7.99 1.24
N ALA A 115 7.22 -7.39 2.33
CA ALA A 115 7.68 -6.09 2.81
C ALA A 115 9.15 -6.11 3.28
N ALA A 116 9.58 -7.14 4.01
CA ALA A 116 10.99 -7.30 4.38
C ALA A 116 11.90 -7.48 3.15
N ALA A 117 11.47 -8.31 2.19
CA ALA A 117 12.22 -8.63 0.98
C ALA A 117 12.38 -7.39 0.07
N SER A 118 11.28 -6.69 -0.21
CA SER A 118 11.25 -5.45 -0.99
C SER A 118 11.98 -4.28 -0.34
N ALA A 119 12.20 -4.31 0.97
CA ALA A 119 13.02 -3.33 1.69
C ALA A 119 14.49 -3.79 1.90
N GLY A 120 14.85 -4.99 1.42
CA GLY A 120 16.23 -5.47 1.45
C GLY A 120 16.70 -5.96 2.82
N GLN A 121 15.77 -6.22 3.74
CA GLN A 121 16.06 -6.54 5.13
C GLN A 121 16.31 -8.03 5.30
N LEU A 122 17.53 -8.47 4.96
CA LEU A 122 17.90 -9.88 4.94
C LEU A 122 17.72 -10.57 6.31
N ASP A 123 18.02 -9.88 7.41
CA ASP A 123 17.87 -10.46 8.74
C ASP A 123 16.40 -10.64 9.14
N SER A 124 15.53 -9.66 8.81
CA SER A 124 14.07 -9.83 8.94
C SER A 124 13.57 -11.00 8.08
N CYS A 125 14.04 -11.13 6.84
CA CYS A 125 13.67 -12.23 5.95
C CYS A 125 14.06 -13.60 6.52
N ARG A 126 15.27 -13.73 7.08
CA ARG A 126 15.74 -14.96 7.72
C ARG A 126 14.88 -15.30 8.93
N TRP A 127 14.65 -14.33 9.81
CA TRP A 127 13.79 -14.51 10.97
C TRP A 127 12.37 -14.94 10.58
N LEU A 128 11.75 -14.30 9.58
CA LEU A 128 10.41 -14.66 9.10
C LEU A 128 10.36 -16.09 8.57
N ARG A 129 11.38 -16.54 7.86
CA ARG A 129 11.49 -17.92 7.40
C ARG A 129 11.62 -18.89 8.57
N ASP A 130 12.42 -18.54 9.58
CA ASP A 130 12.61 -19.36 10.78
C ASP A 130 11.32 -19.43 11.64
N GLN A 131 10.41 -18.45 11.50
CA GLN A 131 9.04 -18.47 12.06
C GLN A 131 8.02 -19.17 11.14
N GLU A 132 8.46 -19.89 10.11
CA GLU A 132 7.60 -20.59 9.14
C GLU A 132 6.57 -19.66 8.46
N CYS A 133 6.92 -18.38 8.28
CA CYS A 133 6.06 -17.42 7.60
C CYS A 133 5.77 -17.90 6.16
N PRO A 134 4.50 -17.86 5.71
CA PRO A 134 4.14 -18.32 4.36
C PRO A 134 4.96 -17.65 3.26
N LEU A 135 5.55 -18.46 2.38
CA LEU A 135 6.32 -18.00 1.22
C LEU A 135 5.44 -17.58 0.04
N SER A 136 4.17 -17.96 0.04
CA SER A 136 3.18 -17.59 -0.96
C SER A 136 1.84 -17.28 -0.30
N GLU A 137 0.94 -16.64 -1.05
CA GLU A 137 -0.45 -16.54 -0.62
C GLU A 137 -1.11 -17.93 -0.54
N VAL A 138 -2.10 -18.08 0.34
CA VAL A 138 -2.77 -19.36 0.71
C VAL A 138 -3.34 -20.15 -0.50
N TYR A 139 -3.46 -19.53 -1.68
CA TYR A 139 -3.92 -20.15 -2.93
C TYR A 139 -2.92 -20.04 -4.10
N GLY A 140 -1.71 -19.52 -3.84
CA GLY A 140 -0.63 -19.42 -4.82
C GLY A 140 0.40 -20.53 -4.58
N HIS A 141 0.71 -21.31 -5.61
CA HIS A 141 1.77 -22.34 -5.54
C HIS A 141 3.19 -21.75 -5.64
N GLU A 142 3.33 -20.44 -5.89
CA GLU A 142 4.59 -19.81 -6.27
C GLU A 142 4.83 -18.53 -5.43
N SER A 143 6.08 -18.34 -5.00
CA SER A 143 6.47 -17.25 -4.11
C SER A 143 6.86 -15.98 -4.88
N GLY A 144 6.18 -14.86 -4.61
CA GLY A 144 6.49 -13.55 -5.20
C GLY A 144 7.70 -12.84 -4.57
N LEU A 145 8.31 -13.43 -3.54
CA LEU A 145 9.36 -12.80 -2.73
C LEU A 145 10.60 -12.40 -3.54
N LEU A 146 10.99 -13.22 -4.52
CA LEU A 146 12.13 -12.91 -5.37
C LEU A 146 11.86 -11.69 -6.27
N ALA A 147 10.64 -11.58 -6.80
CA ALA A 147 10.22 -10.42 -7.58
C ALA A 147 10.10 -9.16 -6.71
N ALA A 148 9.66 -9.28 -5.46
CA ALA A 148 9.61 -8.18 -4.51
C ALA A 148 11.00 -7.66 -4.14
N ALA A 149 11.95 -8.55 -3.80
CA ALA A 149 13.34 -8.18 -3.52
C ALA A 149 14.01 -7.53 -4.75
N ALA A 150 13.75 -8.09 -5.94
CA ALA A 150 14.22 -7.55 -7.20
C ALA A 150 13.65 -6.15 -7.48
N GLY A 151 12.35 -5.94 -7.24
CA GLY A 151 11.68 -4.65 -7.39
C GLY A 151 12.13 -3.57 -6.41
N GLY A 152 12.69 -3.95 -5.26
CA GLY A 152 13.41 -3.04 -4.36
C GLY A 152 14.90 -2.84 -4.68
N GLY A 153 15.44 -3.60 -5.64
CA GLY A 153 16.84 -3.48 -6.06
C GLY A 153 17.82 -4.22 -5.15
N HIS A 154 17.36 -5.19 -4.37
CA HIS A 154 18.13 -5.82 -3.31
C HIS A 154 18.77 -7.14 -3.76
N GLN A 155 19.87 -7.06 -4.51
CA GLN A 155 20.57 -8.23 -5.05
C GLN A 155 20.97 -9.26 -3.98
N HIS A 156 21.43 -8.81 -2.80
CA HIS A 156 21.84 -9.72 -1.71
C HIS A 156 20.67 -10.56 -1.17
N VAL A 157 19.45 -10.01 -1.14
CA VAL A 157 18.24 -10.77 -0.78
C VAL A 157 17.87 -11.73 -1.90
N CYS A 158 17.97 -11.31 -3.16
CA CYS A 158 17.75 -12.19 -4.32
C CYS A 158 18.70 -13.39 -4.31
N GLU A 159 20.00 -13.17 -4.05
CA GLU A 159 20.99 -14.24 -3.93
C GLU A 159 20.65 -15.22 -2.81
N TRP A 160 20.25 -14.70 -1.64
CA TRP A 160 19.81 -15.54 -0.54
C TRP A 160 18.55 -16.33 -0.87
N LEU A 161 17.52 -15.72 -1.46
CA LEU A 161 16.29 -16.41 -1.87
C LEU A 161 16.59 -17.53 -2.88
N LEU A 162 17.43 -17.26 -3.88
CA LEU A 162 17.86 -18.27 -4.85
C LEU A 162 18.63 -19.43 -4.21
N SER A 163 19.30 -19.21 -3.08
CA SER A 163 19.97 -20.28 -2.33
C SER A 163 19.02 -21.23 -1.60
N LEU A 164 17.75 -20.85 -1.41
CA LEU A 164 16.76 -21.64 -0.65
C LEU A 164 16.21 -22.83 -1.42
N ASN A 165 16.52 -22.95 -2.72
CA ASN A 165 16.10 -24.04 -3.59
C ASN A 165 14.57 -24.30 -3.60
N VAL A 166 13.78 -23.25 -3.34
CA VAL A 166 12.31 -23.24 -3.49
C VAL A 166 11.97 -22.82 -4.92
N SER A 167 10.85 -23.29 -5.47
CA SER A 167 10.34 -22.82 -6.76
C SER A 167 9.76 -21.41 -6.60
N PHE A 168 10.44 -20.40 -7.15
CA PHE A 168 10.10 -18.97 -7.00
C PHE A 168 9.53 -18.32 -8.28
N GLU A 169 9.21 -19.08 -9.34
CA GLU A 169 8.85 -18.49 -10.63
C GLU A 169 7.35 -18.51 -10.89
N PRO A 170 6.64 -17.36 -10.75
CA PRO A 170 5.24 -17.26 -11.09
C PRO A 170 4.93 -16.86 -12.54
N TYR A 171 3.73 -17.22 -12.98
CA TYR A 171 3.12 -16.74 -14.24
C TYR A 171 2.77 -15.22 -14.25
N ARG A 172 2.73 -14.52 -13.09
CA ARG A 172 2.22 -13.11 -13.00
C ARG A 172 3.30 -12.02 -13.11
N LEU A 173 4.38 -12.09 -12.34
CA LEU A 173 5.55 -11.18 -12.44
C LEU A 173 6.79 -11.96 -12.05
N ASN A 174 7.63 -12.26 -13.03
CA ASN A 174 8.90 -12.91 -12.77
C ASN A 174 9.90 -11.91 -12.14
N SER A 175 10.97 -12.44 -11.56
CA SER A 175 11.98 -11.67 -10.82
C SER A 175 12.60 -10.54 -11.63
N ALA A 176 12.95 -10.78 -12.91
CA ALA A 176 13.50 -9.74 -13.79
C ALA A 176 12.47 -8.63 -14.10
N ALA A 177 11.20 -8.98 -14.27
CA ALA A 177 10.12 -8.00 -14.43
C ALA A 177 9.91 -7.18 -13.14
N GLY A 178 10.12 -7.77 -11.96
CA GLY A 178 10.16 -7.04 -10.69
C GLY A 178 11.26 -5.98 -10.67
N ALA A 179 12.51 -6.38 -10.95
CA ALA A 179 13.64 -5.45 -11.04
C ALA A 179 13.41 -4.32 -12.06
N ALA A 180 12.89 -4.65 -13.24
CA ALA A 180 12.54 -3.67 -14.26
C ALA A 180 11.47 -2.67 -13.77
N HIS A 181 10.44 -3.16 -13.06
CA HIS A 181 9.36 -2.32 -12.54
C HIS A 181 9.86 -1.33 -11.49
N GLY A 182 10.85 -1.73 -10.68
CA GLY A 182 11.55 -0.84 -9.74
C GLY A 182 12.59 0.09 -10.40
N GLY A 183 12.92 -0.13 -11.68
CA GLY A 183 13.94 0.62 -12.40
C GLY A 183 15.37 0.17 -12.10
N HIS A 184 15.56 -1.05 -11.60
CA HIS A 184 16.87 -1.62 -11.26
C HIS A 184 17.46 -2.39 -12.44
N VAL A 185 17.98 -1.66 -13.43
CA VAL A 185 18.45 -2.20 -14.72
C VAL A 185 19.56 -3.25 -14.55
N ASP A 186 20.58 -2.96 -13.73
CA ASP A 186 21.71 -3.88 -13.52
C ASP A 186 21.25 -5.20 -12.88
N LEU A 187 20.36 -5.12 -11.90
CA LEU A 187 19.79 -6.30 -11.24
C LEU A 187 18.89 -7.09 -12.19
N MET A 188 18.09 -6.41 -13.02
CA MET A 188 17.31 -7.05 -14.07
C MET A 188 18.22 -7.84 -15.02
N GLU A 189 19.31 -7.23 -15.51
CA GLU A 189 20.27 -7.92 -16.38
C GLU A 189 20.95 -9.11 -15.71
N TRP A 190 21.33 -8.95 -14.44
CA TRP A 190 21.90 -10.03 -13.63
C TRP A 190 20.92 -11.21 -13.50
N LEU A 191 19.64 -10.94 -13.21
CA LEU A 191 18.59 -11.96 -13.12
C LEU A 191 18.36 -12.65 -14.46
N LEU A 192 18.31 -11.90 -15.57
CA LEU A 192 18.16 -12.46 -16.91
C LEU A 192 19.34 -13.36 -17.32
N LYS A 193 20.58 -13.00 -16.93
CA LYS A 193 21.77 -13.83 -17.16
C LYS A 193 21.73 -15.12 -16.34
N ARG A 194 21.28 -15.04 -15.09
CA ARG A 194 21.26 -16.18 -14.16
C ARG A 194 20.07 -17.12 -14.37
N MET A 195 18.94 -16.59 -14.80
CA MET A 195 17.70 -17.32 -15.07
C MET A 195 17.10 -16.91 -16.42
N PRO A 196 17.60 -17.42 -17.55
CA PRO A 196 17.11 -17.04 -18.87
C PRO A 196 15.61 -17.30 -19.10
N SER A 197 15.00 -18.22 -18.33
CA SER A 197 13.55 -18.49 -18.33
C SER A 197 12.71 -17.29 -17.88
N CYS A 198 13.19 -16.47 -16.95
CA CYS A 198 12.46 -15.27 -16.49
C CYS A 198 12.43 -14.16 -17.57
N GLY A 199 13.21 -14.29 -18.63
CA GLY A 199 13.14 -13.42 -19.80
C GLY A 199 12.06 -13.79 -20.83
N ARG A 200 11.33 -14.90 -20.62
CA ARG A 200 10.31 -15.36 -21.59
C ARG A 200 8.98 -14.64 -21.35
N GLY A 201 8.51 -13.93 -22.38
CA GLY A 201 7.22 -13.23 -22.37
C GLY A 201 7.34 -11.70 -22.34
N GLY A 202 6.19 -11.03 -22.41
CA GLY A 202 6.14 -9.56 -22.47
C GLY A 202 6.22 -8.83 -21.12
N SER A 203 6.16 -9.56 -20.00
CA SER A 203 6.15 -8.98 -18.64
C SER A 203 7.34 -8.06 -18.38
N VAL A 204 8.55 -8.46 -18.76
CA VAL A 204 9.77 -7.64 -18.57
C VAL A 204 9.68 -6.33 -19.34
N LEU A 205 9.21 -6.35 -20.60
CA LEU A 205 9.08 -5.14 -21.41
C LEU A 205 7.99 -4.20 -20.88
N VAL A 206 6.86 -4.75 -20.43
CA VAL A 206 5.81 -3.98 -19.75
C VAL A 206 6.37 -3.31 -18.48
N SER A 207 7.14 -4.05 -17.69
CA SER A 207 7.78 -3.52 -16.48
C SER A 207 8.84 -2.46 -16.77
N VAL A 208 9.65 -2.62 -17.82
CA VAL A 208 10.63 -1.60 -18.26
C VAL A 208 9.90 -0.33 -18.67
N ALA A 209 8.79 -0.44 -19.42
CA ALA A 209 7.98 0.71 -19.80
C ALA A 209 7.42 1.47 -18.58
N HIS A 210 7.15 0.78 -17.48
CA HIS A 210 6.76 1.41 -16.22
C HIS A 210 7.95 2.05 -15.47
N GLY A 211 8.94 1.23 -15.09
CA GLY A 211 9.92 1.57 -14.06
C GLY A 211 11.24 2.17 -14.57
N CYS A 212 11.58 1.98 -15.84
CA CYS A 212 12.84 2.45 -16.41
C CYS A 212 12.65 3.72 -17.26
N ASP A 213 13.77 4.32 -17.64
CA ASP A 213 13.79 5.44 -18.60
C ASP A 213 13.58 4.96 -20.05
N LEU A 214 13.32 5.93 -20.93
CA LEU A 214 13.13 5.70 -22.36
C LEU A 214 14.36 5.06 -23.02
N ALA A 215 15.57 5.42 -22.61
CA ALA A 215 16.80 4.87 -23.17
C ALA A 215 16.90 3.36 -22.93
N THR A 216 16.57 2.90 -21.72
CA THR A 216 16.51 1.47 -21.39
C THR A 216 15.41 0.76 -22.17
N LEU A 217 14.24 1.39 -22.32
CA LEU A 217 13.13 0.84 -23.11
C LEU A 217 13.52 0.66 -24.59
N GLN A 218 14.19 1.67 -25.17
CA GLN A 218 14.70 1.64 -26.55
C GLN A 218 15.82 0.59 -26.73
N GLY A 219 16.68 0.42 -25.73
CA GLY A 219 17.74 -0.60 -25.75
C GLY A 219 17.23 -2.04 -25.90
N LEU A 220 15.95 -2.30 -25.60
CA LEU A 220 15.32 -3.61 -25.73
C LEU A 220 14.47 -3.78 -27.01
N GLN A 221 14.67 -2.92 -28.01
CA GLN A 221 13.90 -2.90 -29.27
C GLN A 221 13.85 -4.27 -29.98
N LEU A 222 14.93 -5.05 -30.02
CA LEU A 222 14.93 -6.37 -30.67
C LEU A 222 13.98 -7.39 -30.00
N ARG A 223 13.67 -7.21 -28.72
CA ARG A 223 12.70 -8.05 -27.99
C ARG A 223 11.26 -7.60 -28.23
N TRP A 224 11.08 -6.36 -28.67
CA TRP A 224 9.79 -5.73 -28.93
C TRP A 224 9.05 -6.35 -30.11
N GLU A 225 9.75 -6.66 -31.20
CA GLU A 225 9.16 -7.23 -32.41
C GLU A 225 8.45 -8.58 -32.17
N ARG A 226 8.83 -9.27 -31.09
CA ARG A 226 8.32 -10.60 -30.72
C ARG A 226 7.14 -10.54 -29.74
N LEU A 227 6.72 -9.34 -29.32
CA LEU A 227 5.61 -9.15 -28.40
C LEU A 227 4.25 -9.43 -29.04
N GLN A 228 3.36 -10.05 -28.28
CA GLN A 228 1.96 -10.20 -28.65
C GLN A 228 1.24 -8.85 -28.55
N PRO A 229 0.16 -8.61 -29.33
CA PRO A 229 -0.59 -7.35 -29.29
C PRO A 229 -1.05 -6.93 -27.89
N LYS A 230 -1.44 -7.92 -27.05
CA LYS A 230 -1.82 -7.69 -25.65
C LYS A 230 -0.69 -7.08 -24.81
N ASP A 231 0.55 -7.53 -25.04
CA ASP A 231 1.71 -7.10 -24.27
C ASP A 231 2.14 -5.70 -24.72
N LYS A 232 2.00 -5.39 -26.01
CA LYS A 232 2.21 -4.04 -26.55
C LYS A 232 1.21 -3.03 -25.94
N ALA A 233 -0.06 -3.42 -25.85
CA ALA A 233 -1.09 -2.60 -25.21
C ALA A 233 -0.81 -2.38 -23.71
N ALA A 234 -0.41 -3.44 -23.01
CA ALA A 234 -0.04 -3.37 -21.60
C ALA A 234 1.19 -2.47 -21.35
N ALA A 235 2.19 -2.52 -22.23
CA ALA A 235 3.38 -1.68 -22.14
C ALA A 235 3.05 -0.19 -22.35
N LEU A 236 2.14 0.14 -23.29
CA LEU A 236 1.65 1.50 -23.48
C LEU A 236 0.93 2.02 -22.23
N ALA A 237 0.06 1.21 -21.63
CA ALA A 237 -0.60 1.56 -20.38
C ALA A 237 0.41 1.72 -19.22
N ALA A 238 1.37 0.81 -19.11
CA ALA A 238 2.44 0.88 -18.11
C ALA A 238 3.29 2.16 -18.23
N ALA A 239 3.59 2.60 -19.46
CA ALA A 239 4.26 3.88 -19.71
C ALA A 239 3.41 5.08 -19.29
N ALA A 240 2.11 5.09 -19.57
CA ALA A 240 1.23 6.18 -19.15
C ALA A 240 1.12 6.30 -17.61
N GLY A 241 1.15 5.17 -16.91
CA GLY A 241 1.18 5.09 -15.44
C GLY A 241 2.59 5.21 -14.82
N SER A 242 3.64 5.42 -15.61
CA SER A 242 5.03 5.44 -15.14
C SER A 242 5.29 6.54 -14.10
N PRO A 243 6.00 6.24 -12.99
CA PRO A 243 6.43 7.26 -12.04
C PRO A 243 7.57 8.15 -12.56
N LYS A 244 8.23 7.77 -13.67
CA LYS A 244 9.31 8.55 -14.27
C LYS A 244 8.78 9.79 -15.02
N PRO A 245 9.54 10.91 -15.05
CA PRO A 245 9.12 12.15 -15.70
C PRO A 245 9.05 12.06 -17.23
N ASP A 246 9.73 11.09 -17.84
CA ASP A 246 9.75 10.83 -19.29
C ASP A 246 8.58 9.96 -19.78
N TRP A 247 7.56 9.75 -18.95
CA TRP A 247 6.38 8.92 -19.26
C TRP A 247 5.74 9.30 -20.60
N ALA A 248 5.64 10.59 -20.92
CA ALA A 248 5.03 11.07 -22.17
C ALA A 248 5.87 10.66 -23.37
N ALA A 249 7.20 10.82 -23.29
CA ALA A 249 8.12 10.40 -24.35
C ALA A 249 8.11 8.88 -24.55
N LYS A 250 7.94 8.10 -23.47
CA LYS A 250 7.71 6.65 -23.56
C LYS A 250 6.41 6.31 -24.28
N VAL A 251 5.32 7.02 -23.99
CA VAL A 251 4.03 6.83 -24.68
C VAL A 251 4.14 7.17 -26.17
N GLU A 252 4.78 8.29 -26.52
CA GLU A 252 4.99 8.68 -27.93
C GLU A 252 5.84 7.67 -28.70
N TRP A 253 6.92 7.19 -28.08
CA TRP A 253 7.76 6.17 -28.70
C TRP A 253 6.99 4.87 -28.92
N LEU A 254 6.24 4.40 -27.91
CA LEU A 254 5.42 3.18 -28.00
C LEU A 254 4.30 3.31 -29.03
N GLU A 255 3.66 4.48 -29.13
CA GLU A 255 2.70 4.78 -30.18
C GLU A 255 3.34 4.67 -31.57
N ALA A 256 4.54 5.23 -31.77
CA ALA A 256 5.28 5.10 -33.02
C ALA A 256 5.66 3.65 -33.36
N GLN A 257 5.77 2.76 -32.36
CA GLN A 257 5.94 1.32 -32.55
C GLN A 257 4.63 0.56 -32.86
N GLY A 258 3.52 1.28 -33.04
CA GLY A 258 2.21 0.71 -33.37
C GLY A 258 1.48 0.07 -32.17
N CYS A 259 1.76 0.52 -30.94
CA CYS A 259 0.99 0.07 -29.78
C CYS A 259 -0.47 0.51 -29.89
N PRO A 260 -1.43 -0.41 -29.71
CA PRO A 260 -2.83 -0.02 -29.73
C PRO A 260 -3.19 0.75 -28.46
N TRP A 261 -3.90 1.85 -28.64
CA TRP A 261 -4.55 2.57 -27.55
C TRP A 261 -5.74 1.75 -27.04
N ASN A 262 -5.83 1.55 -25.73
CA ASN A 262 -6.96 0.90 -25.08
C ASN A 262 -7.31 1.60 -23.77
N ALA A 263 -8.43 1.25 -23.16
CA ALA A 263 -8.92 1.90 -21.95
C ALA A 263 -7.96 1.79 -20.74
N GLU A 264 -7.10 0.77 -20.73
CA GLU A 264 -6.07 0.59 -19.69
C GLU A 264 -5.05 1.74 -19.66
N VAL A 265 -4.83 2.45 -20.78
CA VAL A 265 -3.90 3.58 -20.84
C VAL A 265 -4.33 4.72 -19.91
N ALA A 266 -5.58 5.18 -20.02
CA ALA A 266 -6.09 6.23 -19.15
C ALA A 266 -6.33 5.74 -17.72
N LYS A 267 -6.70 4.46 -17.53
CA LYS A 267 -6.76 3.86 -16.20
C LYS A 267 -5.42 3.90 -15.51
N ALA A 268 -4.34 3.51 -16.18
CA ALA A 268 -2.99 3.56 -15.63
C ALA A 268 -2.53 4.99 -15.33
N ALA A 269 -2.81 5.95 -16.21
CA ALA A 269 -2.51 7.36 -15.96
C ALA A 269 -3.28 7.94 -14.76
N ALA A 270 -4.53 7.53 -14.57
CA ALA A 270 -5.36 7.94 -13.44
C ALA A 270 -4.95 7.28 -12.11
N SER A 271 -4.41 6.06 -12.17
CA SER A 271 -3.97 5.26 -11.02
C SER A 271 -2.47 5.39 -10.74
N CYS A 272 -1.82 6.45 -11.24
CA CYS A 272 -0.38 6.58 -11.10
C CYS A 272 0.04 6.63 -9.62
N PRO A 273 1.26 6.17 -9.28
CA PRO A 273 1.72 6.10 -7.90
C PRO A 273 1.63 7.45 -7.18
N ALA A 274 1.51 7.45 -5.85
CA ALA A 274 1.35 8.67 -5.05
C ALA A 274 2.39 9.78 -5.35
N ALA A 275 3.63 9.40 -5.66
CA ALA A 275 4.68 10.35 -6.05
C ALA A 275 4.38 11.12 -7.35
N ALA A 276 3.58 10.54 -8.24
CA ALA A 276 3.13 11.12 -9.50
C ALA A 276 1.65 11.54 -9.50
N ALA A 277 0.91 11.33 -8.40
CA ALA A 277 -0.53 11.57 -8.34
C ALA A 277 -0.92 13.04 -8.63
N ALA A 278 -0.08 14.00 -8.25
CA ALA A 278 -0.29 15.42 -8.55
C ALA A 278 -0.21 15.74 -10.05
N ASP A 279 0.52 14.94 -10.83
CA ASP A 279 0.68 15.06 -12.29
C ASP A 279 -0.41 14.31 -13.06
N ALA A 280 -1.28 13.55 -12.38
CA ALA A 280 -2.33 12.76 -13.02
C ALA A 280 -3.32 13.59 -13.88
N PRO A 281 -3.79 14.78 -13.45
CA PRO A 281 -4.62 15.62 -14.31
C PRO A 281 -3.92 16.03 -15.61
N ALA A 282 -2.63 16.40 -15.53
CA ALA A 282 -1.85 16.79 -16.71
C ALA A 282 -1.66 15.62 -17.67
N ARG A 283 -1.40 14.41 -17.15
CA ARG A 283 -1.36 13.17 -17.94
C ARG A 283 -2.66 12.91 -18.69
N LEU A 284 -3.79 13.00 -17.98
CA LEU A 284 -5.11 12.75 -18.55
C LEU A 284 -5.49 13.82 -19.59
N ALA A 285 -5.17 15.09 -19.33
CA ALA A 285 -5.35 16.18 -20.29
C ALA A 285 -4.50 15.98 -21.55
N TRP A 286 -3.25 15.57 -21.40
CA TRP A 286 -2.36 15.27 -22.51
C TRP A 286 -2.90 14.11 -23.37
N LEU A 287 -3.33 13.01 -22.75
CA LEU A 287 -3.95 11.88 -23.46
C LEU A 287 -5.21 12.32 -24.22
N ARG A 288 -6.11 13.07 -23.57
CA ARG A 288 -7.32 13.62 -24.18
C ARG A 288 -7.01 14.54 -25.36
N GLY A 289 -5.97 15.37 -25.25
CA GLY A 289 -5.52 16.28 -26.32
C GLY A 289 -5.09 15.55 -27.59
N ARG A 290 -4.67 14.28 -27.49
CA ARG A 290 -4.31 13.40 -28.62
C ARG A 290 -5.49 12.60 -29.17
N GLY A 291 -6.71 12.91 -28.75
CA GLY A 291 -7.92 12.23 -29.19
C GLY A 291 -8.23 10.94 -28.43
N PHE A 292 -7.51 10.65 -27.34
CA PHE A 292 -7.83 9.51 -26.50
C PHE A 292 -9.15 9.71 -25.75
N LYS A 293 -10.01 8.70 -25.77
CA LYS A 293 -11.29 8.73 -25.06
C LYS A 293 -11.10 8.32 -23.61
N LEU A 294 -11.28 9.28 -22.71
CA LEU A 294 -11.37 9.01 -21.28
C LEU A 294 -12.70 8.29 -21.00
N THR A 295 -12.62 7.06 -20.49
CA THR A 295 -13.77 6.22 -20.17
C THR A 295 -13.93 6.05 -18.66
N ARG A 296 -15.01 5.39 -18.23
CA ARG A 296 -15.21 5.02 -16.81
C ARG A 296 -14.05 4.25 -16.19
N ASP A 297 -13.23 3.56 -16.99
CA ASP A 297 -12.09 2.78 -16.49
C ASP A 297 -11.03 3.70 -15.87
N SER A 298 -10.87 4.92 -16.41
CA SER A 298 -10.03 5.95 -15.80
C SER A 298 -10.57 6.43 -14.45
N VAL A 299 -11.89 6.51 -14.31
CA VAL A 299 -12.56 6.85 -13.05
C VAL A 299 -12.42 5.72 -12.04
N TRP A 300 -12.52 4.44 -12.47
CA TRP A 300 -12.20 3.28 -11.62
C TRP A 300 -10.80 3.38 -11.05
N GLY A 301 -9.81 3.63 -11.91
CA GLY A 301 -8.42 3.77 -11.49
C GLY A 301 -8.16 4.89 -10.48
N ALA A 302 -8.72 6.07 -10.73
CA ALA A 302 -8.61 7.20 -9.80
C ALA A 302 -9.32 6.93 -8.46
N ALA A 303 -10.49 6.28 -8.49
CA ALA A 303 -11.27 5.99 -7.29
C ALA A 303 -10.61 4.90 -6.42
N GLU A 304 -10.08 3.85 -7.05
CA GLU A 304 -9.37 2.76 -6.37
C GLU A 304 -8.08 3.23 -5.69
N SER A 305 -7.33 4.12 -6.35
CA SER A 305 -6.09 4.69 -5.81
C SER A 305 -6.30 5.88 -4.87
N GLY A 306 -7.55 6.37 -4.74
CA GLY A 306 -7.85 7.58 -3.99
C GLY A 306 -7.24 8.85 -4.58
N ASN A 307 -6.88 8.84 -5.87
CA ASN A 307 -6.30 9.98 -6.58
C ASN A 307 -7.36 11.05 -6.86
N LEU A 308 -7.63 11.87 -5.85
CA LEU A 308 -8.64 12.92 -5.90
C LEU A 308 -8.39 13.96 -7.01
N PRO A 309 -7.16 14.44 -7.27
CA PRO A 309 -6.89 15.32 -8.41
C PRO A 309 -7.30 14.70 -9.75
N ALA A 310 -6.91 13.45 -10.03
CA ALA A 310 -7.31 12.75 -11.24
C ALA A 310 -8.84 12.64 -11.33
N LEU A 311 -9.48 12.28 -10.22
CA LEU A 311 -10.92 12.11 -10.16
C LEU A 311 -11.67 13.42 -10.44
N GLN A 312 -11.22 14.54 -9.85
CA GLN A 312 -11.81 15.87 -10.10
C GLN A 312 -11.71 16.25 -11.58
N TYR A 313 -10.54 16.05 -12.19
CA TYR A 313 -10.36 16.30 -13.63
C TYR A 313 -11.32 15.44 -14.48
N LEU A 314 -11.42 14.15 -14.18
CA LEU A 314 -12.26 13.22 -14.94
C LEU A 314 -13.76 13.54 -14.83
N LEU A 315 -14.21 13.92 -13.64
CA LEU A 315 -15.62 14.17 -13.35
C LEU A 315 -16.07 15.57 -13.80
N VAL A 316 -15.22 16.59 -13.62
CA VAL A 316 -15.60 17.99 -13.82
C VAL A 316 -15.14 18.52 -15.18
N GLU A 317 -13.87 18.33 -15.53
CA GLU A 317 -13.29 18.91 -16.74
C GLU A 317 -13.44 18.02 -17.98
N ALA A 318 -13.31 16.71 -17.80
CA ALA A 318 -13.51 15.73 -18.87
C ALA A 318 -14.96 15.22 -18.95
N SER A 319 -15.78 15.47 -17.93
CA SER A 319 -17.19 15.11 -17.85
C SER A 319 -17.45 13.64 -18.25
N VAL A 320 -16.59 12.73 -17.79
CA VAL A 320 -16.74 11.30 -18.06
C VAL A 320 -18.06 10.81 -17.47
N GLN A 321 -18.79 10.00 -18.24
CA GLN A 321 -20.09 9.49 -17.85
C GLN A 321 -19.98 8.06 -17.27
N PRO A 322 -20.83 7.71 -16.28
CA PRO A 322 -20.78 6.43 -15.56
C PRO A 322 -21.11 5.19 -16.40
N GLY A 323 -21.75 5.38 -17.57
CA GLY A 323 -22.41 4.31 -18.30
C GLY A 323 -23.72 3.90 -17.63
N SER A 324 -24.49 3.02 -18.29
CA SER A 324 -25.83 2.60 -17.85
C SER A 324 -25.92 1.14 -17.40
N ASP A 325 -24.79 0.44 -17.29
CA ASP A 325 -24.77 -0.95 -16.88
C ASP A 325 -24.67 -1.12 -15.35
N ARG A 326 -24.66 -2.38 -14.91
CA ARG A 326 -24.64 -2.73 -13.48
C ARG A 326 -23.33 -2.36 -12.78
N ASP A 327 -22.25 -2.15 -13.54
CA ASP A 327 -20.91 -1.88 -13.01
C ASP A 327 -20.64 -0.38 -12.84
N ALA A 328 -21.58 0.48 -13.25
CA ALA A 328 -21.50 1.93 -13.08
C ALA A 328 -21.27 2.37 -11.62
N GLY A 329 -21.66 1.54 -10.64
CA GLY A 329 -21.46 1.78 -9.21
C GLY A 329 -20.13 1.26 -8.62
N GLU A 330 -19.31 0.57 -9.41
CA GLU A 330 -18.04 -0.01 -8.94
C GLU A 330 -16.98 1.03 -8.51
N PRO A 331 -16.83 2.23 -9.12
CA PRO A 331 -15.83 3.19 -8.64
C PRO A 331 -16.09 3.63 -7.19
N ALA A 332 -17.35 3.84 -6.84
CA ALA A 332 -17.76 4.18 -5.47
C ALA A 332 -17.46 3.03 -4.49
N ALA A 333 -17.68 1.79 -4.92
CA ALA A 333 -17.40 0.61 -4.11
C ALA A 333 -15.89 0.41 -3.87
N LEU A 334 -15.04 0.72 -4.85
CA LEU A 334 -13.57 0.68 -4.71
C LEU A 334 -13.06 1.80 -3.79
N ALA A 335 -13.54 3.04 -3.97
CA ALA A 335 -13.21 4.15 -3.08
C ALA A 335 -13.61 3.85 -1.62
N ALA A 336 -14.79 3.24 -1.42
CA ALA A 336 -15.26 2.84 -0.10
C ALA A 336 -14.40 1.73 0.53
N ARG A 337 -13.91 0.78 -0.28
CA ARG A 337 -12.99 -0.28 0.17
C ARG A 337 -11.65 0.28 0.66
N GLY A 338 -11.10 1.29 -0.02
CA GLY A 338 -9.84 1.94 0.36
C GLY A 338 -10.00 3.05 1.41
N GLY A 339 -11.21 3.30 1.89
CA GLY A 339 -11.46 4.35 2.88
C GLY A 339 -11.36 5.78 2.33
N HIS A 340 -11.36 5.94 1.00
CA HIS A 340 -11.18 7.21 0.29
C HIS A 340 -12.47 8.05 0.27
N LEU A 341 -12.85 8.57 1.43
CA LEU A 341 -14.09 9.35 1.61
C LEU A 341 -14.21 10.52 0.62
N ALA A 342 -13.13 11.27 0.40
CA ALA A 342 -13.15 12.41 -0.53
C ALA A 342 -13.42 11.98 -1.98
N ALA A 343 -12.88 10.83 -2.41
CA ALA A 343 -13.14 10.27 -3.74
C ALA A 343 -14.62 9.84 -3.87
N LEU A 344 -15.16 9.18 -2.84
CA LEU A 344 -16.56 8.78 -2.80
C LEU A 344 -17.52 9.99 -2.84
N GLN A 345 -17.19 11.06 -2.09
CA GLN A 345 -17.95 12.31 -2.10
C GLN A 345 -17.92 12.98 -3.47
N ALA A 346 -16.76 13.02 -4.13
CA ALA A 346 -16.62 13.59 -5.48
C ALA A 346 -17.47 12.82 -6.51
N LEU A 347 -17.44 11.48 -6.47
CA LEU A 347 -18.29 10.64 -7.32
C LEU A 347 -19.78 10.93 -7.11
N HIS A 348 -20.22 10.97 -5.85
CA HIS A 348 -21.62 11.26 -5.53
C HIS A 348 -22.05 12.65 -5.98
N ALA A 349 -21.23 13.68 -5.76
CA ALA A 349 -21.50 15.05 -6.19
C ALA A 349 -21.59 15.18 -7.72
N ALA A 350 -20.82 14.38 -8.46
CA ALA A 350 -20.88 14.30 -9.92
C ALA A 350 -22.05 13.45 -10.46
N GLY A 351 -22.93 12.96 -9.60
CA GLY A 351 -24.09 12.15 -9.99
C GLY A 351 -23.73 10.72 -10.41
N TRP A 352 -22.54 10.23 -10.07
CA TRP A 352 -22.17 8.84 -10.36
C TRP A 352 -22.98 7.87 -9.49
N PRO A 353 -23.40 6.72 -10.04
CA PRO A 353 -24.15 5.72 -9.28
C PRO A 353 -23.34 5.23 -8.09
N VAL A 354 -23.97 5.18 -6.93
CA VAL A 354 -23.41 4.60 -5.72
C VAL A 354 -24.22 3.36 -5.40
N ASN A 355 -23.62 2.18 -5.56
CA ASN A 355 -24.21 0.96 -5.01
C ASN A 355 -23.96 0.96 -3.50
N ILE A 356 -24.90 1.55 -2.76
CA ILE A 356 -24.79 1.83 -1.33
C ILE A 356 -24.54 0.54 -0.52
N ASN A 357 -25.18 -0.57 -0.89
CA ASN A 357 -24.99 -1.86 -0.22
C ASN A 357 -23.55 -2.39 -0.42
N SER A 358 -23.05 -2.36 -1.65
CA SER A 358 -21.68 -2.79 -1.98
C SER A 358 -20.64 -1.89 -1.31
N ALA A 359 -20.80 -0.57 -1.42
CA ALA A 359 -19.92 0.42 -0.81
C ALA A 359 -19.90 0.29 0.72
N GLY A 360 -21.07 0.16 1.36
CA GLY A 360 -21.18 -0.01 2.81
C GLY A 360 -20.49 -1.27 3.31
N ARG A 361 -20.69 -2.41 2.64
CA ARG A 361 -20.02 -3.68 3.01
C ARG A 361 -18.51 -3.62 2.82
N ARG A 362 -18.02 -3.01 1.74
CA ARG A 362 -16.58 -2.85 1.50
C ARG A 362 -15.93 -1.90 2.49
N ALA A 363 -16.58 -0.78 2.83
CA ALA A 363 -16.14 0.11 3.89
C ALA A 363 -16.10 -0.60 5.26
N ALA A 364 -17.13 -1.39 5.57
CA ALA A 364 -17.18 -2.15 6.81
C ALA A 364 -16.06 -3.19 6.92
N ARG A 365 -15.78 -3.90 5.82
CA ARG A 365 -14.68 -4.87 5.75
C ARG A 365 -13.30 -4.23 5.95
N GLY A 366 -13.10 -3.00 5.47
CA GLY A 366 -11.88 -2.20 5.73
C GLY A 366 -11.87 -1.49 7.10
N GLY A 367 -12.97 -1.58 7.88
CA GLY A 367 -13.11 -0.90 9.16
C GLY A 367 -13.22 0.63 9.04
N HIS A 368 -13.61 1.15 7.88
CA HIS A 368 -13.68 2.58 7.57
C HIS A 368 -14.98 3.23 8.09
N LEU A 369 -15.04 3.45 9.40
CA LEU A 369 -16.19 4.04 10.07
C LEU A 369 -16.59 5.41 9.48
N HIS A 370 -15.63 6.26 9.14
CA HIS A 370 -15.90 7.59 8.56
C HIS A 370 -16.63 7.50 7.21
N VAL A 371 -16.30 6.51 6.38
CA VAL A 371 -17.00 6.25 5.11
C VAL A 371 -18.41 5.75 5.36
N LEU A 372 -18.59 4.77 6.26
CA LEU A 372 -19.91 4.21 6.54
C LEU A 372 -20.84 5.22 7.22
N ALA A 373 -20.30 6.05 8.12
CA ALA A 373 -21.03 7.14 8.74
C ALA A 373 -21.51 8.16 7.71
N TRP A 374 -20.65 8.54 6.76
CA TRP A 374 -21.05 9.41 5.66
C TRP A 374 -22.13 8.78 4.77
N LEU A 375 -22.01 7.50 4.41
CA LEU A 375 -23.02 6.78 3.60
C LEU A 375 -24.39 6.80 4.29
N VAL A 376 -24.44 6.54 5.60
CA VAL A 376 -25.69 6.58 6.37
C VAL A 376 -26.26 7.99 6.49
N GLN A 377 -25.42 9.00 6.69
CA GLN A 377 -25.84 10.40 6.81
C GLN A 377 -26.35 10.98 5.48
N ALA A 378 -25.62 10.76 4.39
CA ALA A 378 -25.91 11.35 3.10
C ALA A 378 -27.02 10.61 2.34
N LEU A 379 -27.08 9.28 2.47
CA LEU A 379 -27.95 8.43 1.64
C LEU A 379 -29.00 7.65 2.44
N GLY A 380 -28.98 7.74 3.77
CA GLY A 380 -29.95 7.12 4.68
C GLY A 380 -29.56 5.70 5.13
N ALA A 381 -29.91 5.37 6.37
CA ALA A 381 -29.62 4.07 6.99
C ALA A 381 -30.33 2.89 6.29
N GLU A 382 -31.56 3.11 5.81
CA GLU A 382 -32.34 2.09 5.10
C GLU A 382 -31.65 1.66 3.81
N ALA A 383 -31.05 2.60 3.09
CA ALA A 383 -30.34 2.35 1.84
C ALA A 383 -29.03 1.56 2.07
N VAL A 384 -28.35 1.81 3.19
CA VAL A 384 -27.13 1.07 3.59
C VAL A 384 -27.45 -0.37 3.99
N ARG A 385 -28.70 -0.65 4.38
CA ARG A 385 -29.17 -1.97 4.85
C ARG A 385 -28.31 -2.46 6.01
N LEU A 386 -28.58 -1.92 7.20
CA LEU A 386 -27.94 -2.33 8.46
C LEU A 386 -28.37 -3.77 8.82
N ASP A 387 -27.73 -4.76 8.19
CA ASP A 387 -28.02 -6.19 8.37
C ASP A 387 -26.86 -6.96 9.04
N ALA A 388 -27.13 -8.20 9.44
CA ALA A 388 -26.13 -9.05 10.11
C ALA A 388 -24.90 -9.37 9.25
N ARG A 389 -25.00 -9.20 7.91
CA ARG A 389 -23.85 -9.35 7.02
C ARG A 389 -22.94 -8.14 7.12
N LEU A 390 -23.49 -6.92 7.11
CA LEU A 390 -22.74 -5.69 7.34
C LEU A 390 -22.00 -5.73 8.69
N PHE A 391 -22.68 -6.18 9.74
CA PHE A 391 -22.08 -6.37 11.05
C PHE A 391 -20.95 -7.41 11.02
N GLY A 392 -21.15 -8.53 10.32
CA GLY A 392 -20.12 -9.55 10.12
C GLY A 392 -18.86 -9.02 9.43
N GLU A 393 -19.01 -8.15 8.41
CA GLU A 393 -17.86 -7.50 7.75
C GLU A 393 -17.14 -6.52 8.70
N ALA A 394 -17.88 -5.77 9.51
CA ALA A 394 -17.29 -4.91 10.54
C ALA A 394 -16.49 -5.74 11.56
N ALA A 395 -17.02 -6.87 12.02
CA ALA A 395 -16.30 -7.79 12.89
C ALA A 395 -15.06 -8.39 12.22
N ARG A 396 -15.15 -8.74 10.93
CA ARG A 396 -14.01 -9.22 10.12
C ARG A 396 -12.90 -8.18 9.98
N SER A 397 -13.23 -6.88 9.99
CA SER A 397 -12.23 -5.82 10.02
C SER A 397 -11.48 -5.74 11.35
N GLY A 398 -12.03 -6.31 12.42
CA GLY A 398 -11.53 -6.18 13.80
C GLY A 398 -11.79 -4.80 14.43
N SER A 399 -12.57 -3.93 13.78
CA SER A 399 -12.87 -2.58 14.29
C SER A 399 -14.01 -2.60 15.32
N VAL A 400 -13.63 -2.67 16.61
CA VAL A 400 -14.59 -2.61 17.74
C VAL A 400 -15.40 -1.31 17.70
N GLN A 401 -14.78 -0.18 17.33
CA GLN A 401 -15.47 1.10 17.20
C GLN A 401 -16.58 1.04 16.14
N LEU A 402 -16.32 0.41 15.00
CA LEU A 402 -17.33 0.23 13.96
C LEU A 402 -18.46 -0.71 14.40
N MET A 403 -18.13 -1.81 15.07
CA MET A 403 -19.11 -2.74 15.63
C MET A 403 -20.03 -2.06 16.65
N ALA A 404 -19.45 -1.29 17.59
CA ALA A 404 -20.20 -0.51 18.57
C ALA A 404 -21.12 0.50 17.87
N TRP A 405 -20.59 1.25 16.90
CA TRP A 405 -21.36 2.24 16.13
C TRP A 405 -22.54 1.64 15.36
N LEU A 406 -22.38 0.43 14.81
CA LEU A 406 -23.46 -0.32 14.15
C LEU A 406 -24.50 -0.80 15.17
N ARG A 407 -24.05 -1.28 16.33
CA ARG A 407 -24.94 -1.80 17.38
C ARG A 407 -25.82 -0.72 17.98
N GLU A 408 -25.26 0.47 18.22
CA GLU A 408 -26.01 1.66 18.66
C GLU A 408 -27.17 2.03 17.72
N ARG A 409 -27.08 1.63 16.45
CA ARG A 409 -28.10 1.88 15.42
C ARG A 409 -29.04 0.68 15.20
N GLY A 410 -29.03 -0.28 16.12
CA GLY A 410 -29.89 -1.45 16.07
C GLY A 410 -29.51 -2.47 14.99
N CYS A 411 -28.29 -2.41 14.44
CA CYS A 411 -27.84 -3.40 13.47
C CYS A 411 -27.83 -4.80 14.14
N PRO A 412 -28.54 -5.79 13.58
CA PRO A 412 -28.51 -7.14 14.11
C PRO A 412 -27.15 -7.78 13.81
N TRP A 413 -26.72 -8.73 14.63
CA TRP A 413 -25.58 -9.60 14.34
C TRP A 413 -26.04 -11.05 14.24
N SER A 414 -25.17 -11.91 13.72
CA SER A 414 -25.39 -13.36 13.68
C SER A 414 -24.09 -14.10 14.03
N SER A 415 -24.08 -15.43 13.94
CA SER A 415 -22.85 -16.22 14.12
C SER A 415 -21.70 -15.75 13.21
N SER A 416 -21.99 -15.14 12.06
CA SER A 416 -20.99 -14.52 11.19
C SER A 416 -20.14 -13.44 11.86
N ALA A 417 -20.65 -12.78 12.90
CA ALA A 417 -19.90 -11.78 13.65
C ALA A 417 -18.76 -12.43 14.47
N PHE A 418 -19.04 -13.56 15.13
CA PHE A 418 -18.02 -14.33 15.85
C PHE A 418 -16.97 -14.91 14.89
N THR A 419 -17.40 -15.48 13.77
CA THR A 419 -16.47 -15.97 12.74
C THR A 419 -15.60 -14.83 12.20
N GLY A 420 -16.19 -13.68 11.88
CA GLY A 420 -15.45 -12.49 11.42
C GLY A 420 -14.45 -11.99 12.45
N ALA A 421 -14.86 -11.82 13.71
CA ALA A 421 -13.97 -11.38 14.78
C ALA A 421 -12.80 -12.36 14.99
N ALA A 422 -13.06 -13.67 14.95
CA ALA A 422 -12.02 -14.71 15.01
C ALA A 422 -11.07 -14.66 13.80
N GLU A 423 -11.59 -14.55 12.57
CA GLU A 423 -10.79 -14.37 11.34
C GLU A 423 -9.92 -13.09 11.39
N SER A 424 -10.38 -12.08 12.11
CA SER A 424 -9.63 -10.84 12.29
C SER A 424 -8.42 -11.00 13.23
N GLY A 425 -8.42 -12.00 14.12
CA GLY A 425 -7.45 -12.13 15.22
C GLY A 425 -7.55 -11.00 16.25
N CYS A 426 -8.68 -10.27 16.30
CA CYS A 426 -8.87 -9.18 17.24
C CYS A 426 -9.53 -9.72 18.53
N GLU A 427 -8.73 -9.96 19.56
CA GLU A 427 -9.24 -10.40 20.88
C GLU A 427 -10.30 -9.42 21.42
N ALA A 428 -10.06 -8.11 21.29
CA ALA A 428 -11.02 -7.10 21.73
C ALA A 428 -12.37 -7.18 21.00
N ALA A 429 -12.40 -7.59 19.73
CA ALA A 429 -13.65 -7.81 19.00
C ALA A 429 -14.37 -9.08 19.46
N MET A 430 -13.62 -10.12 19.83
CA MET A 430 -14.18 -11.35 20.41
C MET A 430 -14.72 -11.11 21.82
N GLU A 431 -13.97 -10.42 22.68
CA GLU A 431 -14.39 -10.01 24.03
C GLU A 431 -15.64 -9.13 23.99
N TRP A 432 -15.74 -8.24 23.01
CA TRP A 432 -16.90 -7.37 22.85
C TRP A 432 -18.18 -8.12 22.41
N LEU A 433 -18.02 -9.25 21.72
CA LEU A 433 -19.15 -10.10 21.29
C LEU A 433 -19.59 -11.12 22.33
N ALA A 434 -18.72 -11.47 23.28
CA ALA A 434 -18.98 -12.38 24.39
C ALA A 434 -19.87 -11.72 25.45
#